data_AF-A0A7J2SUS7-F1
#
_entry.id   AF-A0A7J2SUS7-F1
#
_cell.length_a   1.000
_cell.length_b   1.000
_cell.length_c   1.000
_cell.angle_alpha   90.00
_cell.angle_beta   90.00
_cell.angle_gamma   90.00
#
_symmetry.space_group_name_H-M   'P 1'
#
loop_
_entity.id
_entity.type
_entity.pdbx_description
1 polymer ?
#
loop_
_entity_poly.entity_id
_entity_poly.type
_entity_poly.pdbx_seq_one_letter_code
_entity_poly.pdbx_strand_id
1 'polypeptide(L)'
;MRGSVLISLAIALATLHMIAPDHWIPVSVVSARRRYGAGRTALASVGLGSAHGATTVALAAIALATGELYPALPRLADGISIALLVAVALYFLASSAYEANPGRFEGASLAASVLPDPALLPLAFSSIAYGPGLVWALSAAYTAAGAASLALVASLAHRGLTGALSRLSPRAVDAAIAAMLLATAVYVYVAG
;
A
#
# COMPACT_ATOMS: atom_id res chain seq x y z
N MET A 1 21.43 -8.89 3.39
CA MET A 1 21.17 -7.67 2.58
C MET A 1 19.81 -7.69 1.89
N ARG A 2 19.36 -8.83 1.32
CA ARG A 2 18.07 -8.89 0.62
C ARG A 2 16.85 -8.57 1.52
N GLY A 3 16.83 -9.08 2.76
CA GLY A 3 15.74 -8.78 3.71
C GLY A 3 15.57 -7.30 4.04
N SER A 4 16.66 -6.55 4.24
CA SER A 4 16.58 -5.10 4.47
C SER A 4 16.06 -4.34 3.25
N VAL A 5 16.42 -4.77 2.04
CA VAL A 5 15.88 -4.18 0.79
C VAL A 5 14.37 -4.40 0.69
N LEU A 6 13.88 -5.61 0.99
CA LEU A 6 12.44 -5.90 0.96
C LEU A 6 11.67 -5.04 1.97
N ILE A 7 12.23 -4.80 3.17
CA ILE A 7 11.64 -3.89 4.15
C ILE A 7 11.61 -2.45 3.60
N SER A 8 12.71 -1.97 3.02
CA SER A 8 12.75 -0.63 2.42
C SER A 8 11.73 -0.46 1.29
N LEU A 9 11.57 -1.48 0.44
CA LEU A 9 10.56 -1.49 -0.62
C LEU A 9 9.13 -1.48 -0.06
N ALA A 10 8.86 -2.25 1.01
CA ALA A 10 7.56 -2.24 1.67
C ALA A 10 7.24 -0.87 2.28
N ILE A 11 8.22 -0.20 2.89
CA ILE A 11 8.06 1.16 3.42
C ILE A 11 7.76 2.15 2.29
N ALA A 12 8.52 2.09 1.20
CA ALA A 12 8.33 2.97 0.05
C ALA A 12 6.95 2.76 -0.58
N LEU A 13 6.54 1.50 -0.74
CA LEU A 13 5.22 1.11 -1.25
C LEU A 13 4.09 1.64 -0.38
N ALA A 14 4.12 1.35 0.92
CA ALA A 14 3.11 1.82 1.86
C ALA A 14 2.99 3.35 1.86
N THR A 15 4.14 4.03 1.85
CA THR A 15 4.19 5.49 1.88
C THR A 15 3.55 6.07 0.63
N LEU A 16 3.96 5.60 -0.54
CA LEU A 16 3.47 6.08 -1.83
C LEU A 16 1.98 5.77 -2.02
N HIS A 17 1.56 4.55 -1.68
CA HIS A 17 0.18 4.12 -1.77
C HIS A 17 -0.76 4.97 -0.89
N MET A 18 -0.38 5.24 0.36
CA MET A 18 -1.20 6.03 1.28
C MET A 18 -1.21 7.54 1.01
N ILE A 19 -0.37 8.03 0.09
CA ILE A 19 -0.42 9.41 -0.43
C ILE A 19 -1.56 9.56 -1.46
N ALA A 20 -2.06 8.45 -2.02
CA ALA A 20 -3.10 8.49 -3.04
C ALA A 20 -4.39 9.19 -2.52
N PRO A 21 -5.03 10.05 -3.34
CA PRO A 21 -6.17 10.85 -2.90
C PRO A 21 -7.38 10.07 -2.38
N ASP A 22 -7.61 8.87 -2.88
CA ASP A 22 -8.65 7.92 -2.46
C ASP A 22 -8.55 7.49 -0.98
N HIS A 23 -7.37 7.64 -0.35
CA HIS A 23 -7.17 7.31 1.06
C HIS A 23 -7.34 8.52 2.00
N TRP A 24 -6.78 9.68 1.65
CA TRP A 24 -6.79 10.85 2.53
C TRP A 24 -7.97 11.82 2.29
N ILE A 25 -8.57 11.84 1.10
CA ILE A 25 -9.77 12.66 0.82
C ILE A 25 -10.94 12.26 1.73
N PRO A 26 -11.31 10.96 1.86
CA PRO A 26 -12.42 10.56 2.72
C PRO A 26 -12.24 11.01 4.18
N VAL A 27 -11.02 10.85 4.71
CA VAL A 27 -10.69 11.31 6.08
C VAL A 27 -10.80 12.82 6.18
N SER A 28 -10.30 13.56 5.20
CA SER A 28 -10.34 15.03 5.18
C SER A 28 -11.77 15.56 5.12
N VAL A 29 -12.62 14.97 4.26
CA VAL A 29 -14.04 15.31 4.14
C VAL A 29 -14.80 15.04 5.43
N VAL A 30 -14.61 13.87 6.04
CA VAL A 30 -15.27 13.52 7.30
C VAL A 30 -14.79 14.41 8.44
N SER A 31 -13.48 14.69 8.49
CA SER A 31 -12.88 15.58 9.49
C SER A 31 -13.42 17.00 9.37
N ALA A 32 -13.58 17.52 8.15
CA ALA A 32 -14.20 18.83 7.91
C ALA A 32 -15.68 18.84 8.33
N ARG A 33 -16.47 17.83 7.91
CA ARG A 33 -17.90 17.71 8.27
C ARG A 33 -18.11 17.61 9.78
N ARG A 34 -17.24 16.89 10.49
CA ARG A 34 -17.31 16.72 11.95
C ARG A 34 -16.52 17.78 12.73
N ARG A 35 -15.96 18.78 12.05
CA ARG A 35 -15.16 19.88 12.64
C ARG A 35 -14.03 19.37 13.55
N TYR A 36 -13.35 18.32 13.11
CA TYR A 36 -12.18 17.80 13.83
C TYR A 36 -11.01 18.77 13.73
N GLY A 37 -10.32 19.01 14.85
CA GLY A 37 -9.03 19.68 14.84
C GLY A 37 -7.92 18.78 14.29
N ALA A 38 -6.74 19.35 14.07
CA ALA A 38 -5.58 18.66 13.50
C ALA A 38 -5.23 17.34 14.21
N GLY A 39 -5.23 17.33 15.56
CA GLY A 39 -4.91 16.12 16.33
C GLY A 39 -5.92 14.98 16.13
N ARG A 40 -7.22 15.30 16.07
CA ARG A 40 -8.28 14.30 15.81
C ARG A 40 -8.23 13.79 14.37
N THR A 41 -7.91 14.67 13.41
CA THR A 41 -7.72 14.29 12.01
C THR A 41 -6.52 13.34 11.86
N ALA A 42 -5.39 13.65 12.50
CA ALA A 42 -4.22 12.78 12.51
C ALA A 42 -4.54 11.42 13.15
N LEU A 43 -5.24 11.39 14.29
CA LEU A 43 -5.61 10.13 14.94
C LEU A 43 -6.56 9.28 14.08
N ALA A 44 -7.55 9.90 13.45
CA ALA A 44 -8.46 9.22 12.52
C ALA A 44 -7.69 8.63 11.32
N SER A 45 -6.70 9.37 10.82
CA SER A 45 -5.82 8.94 9.72
C SER A 45 -4.94 7.76 10.12
N VAL A 46 -4.33 7.81 11.30
CA VAL A 46 -3.56 6.68 11.86
C VAL A 46 -4.47 5.46 12.01
N GLY A 47 -5.68 5.63 12.55
CA GLY A 47 -6.65 4.55 12.68
C GLY A 47 -7.02 3.91 11.34
N LEU A 48 -7.30 4.74 10.32
CA LEU A 48 -7.62 4.24 8.98
C LEU A 48 -6.43 3.51 8.33
N GLY A 49 -5.25 4.12 8.36
CA GLY A 49 -4.03 3.52 7.80
C GLY A 49 -3.63 2.24 8.52
N SER A 50 -3.87 2.16 9.84
CA SER A 50 -3.64 0.95 10.62
C SER A 50 -4.65 -0.15 10.30
N ALA A 51 -5.93 0.21 10.09
CA ALA A 51 -6.97 -0.73 9.70
C ALA A 51 -6.71 -1.31 8.30
N HIS A 52 -6.34 -0.46 7.33
CA HIS A 52 -5.90 -0.88 6.00
C HIS A 52 -4.63 -1.76 6.07
N GLY A 53 -3.65 -1.35 6.87
CA GLY A 53 -2.45 -2.15 7.10
C GLY A 53 -2.81 -3.51 7.67
N ALA A 54 -3.67 -3.57 8.69
CA ALA A 54 -4.09 -4.83 9.33
C ALA A 54 -4.81 -5.79 8.37
N THR A 55 -5.70 -5.28 7.51
CA THR A 55 -6.34 -6.12 6.48
C THR A 55 -5.30 -6.66 5.49
N THR A 56 -4.31 -5.84 5.13
CA THR A 56 -3.22 -6.23 4.23
C THR A 56 -2.29 -7.26 4.89
N VAL A 57 -1.99 -7.10 6.18
CA VAL A 57 -1.24 -8.07 7.00
C VAL A 57 -2.00 -9.40 7.10
N ALA A 58 -3.33 -9.38 7.18
CA ALA A 58 -4.12 -10.61 7.14
C ALA A 58 -3.90 -11.40 5.84
N LEU A 59 -3.79 -10.72 4.68
CA LEU A 59 -3.44 -11.38 3.42
C LEU A 59 -2.01 -11.97 3.45
N ALA A 60 -1.05 -11.23 4.01
CA ALA A 60 0.32 -11.73 4.18
C ALA A 60 0.39 -12.95 5.11
N ALA A 61 -0.42 -12.98 6.18
CA ALA A 61 -0.53 -14.11 7.08
C ALA A 61 -1.13 -15.34 6.37
N ILE A 62 -2.13 -15.15 5.50
CA ILE A 62 -2.67 -16.22 4.65
C ILE A 62 -1.58 -16.76 3.71
N ALA A 63 -0.78 -15.89 3.09
CA ALA A 63 0.34 -16.30 2.24
C ALA A 63 1.38 -17.12 3.03
N LEU A 64 1.73 -16.68 4.24
CA LEU A 64 2.65 -17.40 5.12
C LEU A 64 2.11 -18.79 5.49
N ALA A 65 0.85 -18.87 5.94
CA ALA A 65 0.21 -20.14 6.26
C ALA A 65 0.15 -21.08 5.04
N THR A 66 -0.10 -20.53 3.85
CA THR A 66 -0.07 -21.30 2.60
C THR A 66 1.35 -21.81 2.31
N GLY A 67 2.38 -20.99 2.53
CA GLY A 67 3.79 -21.41 2.39
C GLY A 67 4.17 -22.57 3.32
N GLU A 68 3.62 -22.60 4.54
CA GLU A 68 3.84 -23.68 5.51
C GLU A 68 3.11 -24.98 5.13
N LEU A 69 1.89 -24.87 4.59
CA LEU A 69 1.09 -26.04 4.18
C LEU A 69 1.63 -26.73 2.92
N TYR A 70 2.36 -26.01 2.07
CA TYR A 70 2.85 -26.52 0.79
C TYR A 70 4.38 -26.42 0.69
N PRO A 71 5.15 -27.48 1.00
CA PRO A 71 6.62 -27.43 1.03
C PRO A 71 7.32 -27.11 -0.30
N ALA A 72 6.61 -27.22 -1.44
CA ALA A 72 7.12 -26.83 -2.75
C ALA A 72 7.06 -25.30 -2.98
N LEU A 73 6.22 -24.59 -2.23
CA LEU A 73 5.90 -23.19 -2.44
C LEU A 73 7.08 -22.24 -2.15
N PRO A 74 7.93 -22.46 -1.13
CA PRO A 74 9.15 -21.67 -0.95
C PRO A 74 10.10 -21.69 -2.17
N ARG A 75 10.14 -22.81 -2.92
CA ARG A 75 10.95 -22.93 -4.14
C ARG A 75 10.36 -22.18 -5.34
N LEU A 76 9.05 -21.91 -5.30
CA LEU A 76 8.33 -21.15 -6.33
C LEU A 76 8.05 -19.70 -5.91
N ALA A 77 8.41 -19.33 -4.68
CA ALA A 77 8.00 -18.08 -4.05
C ALA A 77 8.44 -16.84 -4.83
N ASP A 78 9.65 -16.84 -5.39
CA ASP A 78 10.14 -15.73 -6.21
C ASP A 78 9.41 -15.65 -7.56
N GLY A 79 9.11 -16.78 -8.20
CA GLY A 79 8.30 -16.81 -9.43
C GLY A 79 6.86 -16.34 -9.19
N ILE A 80 6.24 -16.77 -8.09
CA ILE A 80 4.91 -16.31 -7.67
C ILE A 80 4.95 -14.81 -7.34
N SER A 81 5.97 -14.36 -6.62
CA SER A 81 6.16 -12.94 -6.28
C SER A 81 6.27 -12.08 -7.55
N ILE A 82 7.12 -12.47 -8.50
CA ILE A 82 7.27 -11.77 -9.78
C ILE A 82 5.94 -11.71 -10.54
N ALA A 83 5.22 -12.84 -10.63
CA ALA A 83 3.92 -12.88 -11.30
C ALA A 83 2.90 -11.95 -10.63
N LEU A 84 2.85 -11.94 -9.29
CA LEU A 84 1.97 -11.04 -8.53
C LEU A 84 2.39 -9.57 -8.67
N LEU A 85 3.68 -9.24 -8.63
CA LEU A 85 4.17 -7.88 -8.82
C LEU A 85 3.76 -7.33 -10.18
N VAL A 86 3.94 -8.13 -11.24
CA VAL A 86 3.54 -7.76 -12.60
C VAL A 86 2.02 -7.64 -12.70
N ALA A 87 1.26 -8.59 -12.18
CA ALA A 87 -0.20 -8.56 -12.21
C ALA A 87 -0.77 -7.33 -11.48
N VAL A 88 -0.27 -7.03 -10.28
CA VAL A 88 -0.69 -5.85 -9.50
C VAL A 88 -0.25 -4.56 -10.19
N ALA A 89 0.96 -4.50 -10.76
CA ALA A 89 1.40 -3.33 -11.54
C ALA A 89 0.48 -3.07 -12.75
N LEU A 90 0.12 -4.11 -13.50
CA LEU A 90 -0.81 -4.01 -14.61
C LEU A 90 -2.21 -3.58 -14.15
N TYR A 91 -2.66 -4.05 -12.98
CA TYR A 91 -3.92 -3.60 -12.37
C TYR A 91 -3.90 -2.09 -12.08
N PHE A 92 -2.84 -1.57 -11.45
CA PHE A 92 -2.71 -0.12 -11.20
C PHE A 92 -2.66 0.69 -12.51
N LEU A 93 -1.91 0.23 -13.52
CA LEU A 93 -1.87 0.89 -14.82
C LEU A 93 -3.24 0.88 -15.50
N ALA A 94 -3.96 -0.24 -15.49
CA ALA A 94 -5.30 -0.35 -16.06
C ALA A 94 -6.32 0.54 -15.32
N SER A 95 -6.27 0.56 -13.98
CA SER A 95 -7.10 1.44 -13.15
C SER A 95 -6.86 2.91 -13.49
N SER A 96 -5.58 3.32 -13.57
CA SER A 96 -5.20 4.69 -13.90
C SER A 96 -5.70 5.12 -15.30
N ALA A 97 -5.69 4.20 -16.28
CA ALA A 97 -6.20 4.44 -17.62
C ALA A 97 -7.74 4.51 -17.66
N TYR A 98 -8.41 3.72 -16.83
CA TYR A 98 -9.87 3.70 -16.72
C TYR A 98 -10.44 4.95 -16.02
N GLU A 99 -9.74 5.42 -14.98
CA GLU A 99 -10.02 6.70 -14.30
C GLU A 99 -9.71 7.92 -15.20
N ALA A 100 -9.10 7.69 -16.37
CA ALA A 100 -9.31 8.34 -17.67
C ALA A 100 -10.45 9.37 -17.77
N ASN A 101 -11.64 8.91 -17.39
CA ASN A 101 -12.91 9.54 -17.72
C ASN A 101 -13.40 10.44 -16.58
N PRO A 102 -13.49 11.77 -16.78
CA PRO A 102 -13.93 12.71 -15.75
C PRO A 102 -15.43 12.51 -15.48
N GLY A 103 -15.79 12.12 -14.26
CA GLY A 103 -17.18 12.02 -13.83
C GLY A 103 -17.51 10.95 -12.78
N ARG A 104 -16.55 10.10 -12.37
CA ARG A 104 -16.81 8.98 -11.45
C ARG A 104 -16.03 8.97 -10.13
N PHE A 105 -15.40 10.08 -9.76
CA PHE A 105 -14.84 10.28 -8.40
C PHE A 105 -15.92 10.48 -7.31
N GLU A 106 -17.14 10.01 -7.56
CA GLU A 106 -18.24 9.96 -6.60
C GLU A 106 -18.25 8.58 -5.94
N GLY A 107 -17.50 8.39 -4.85
CA GLY A 107 -17.65 7.16 -4.07
C GLY A 107 -16.50 6.69 -3.20
N ALA A 108 -15.43 7.47 -3.00
CA ALA A 108 -14.38 7.10 -2.05
C ALA A 108 -14.97 7.05 -0.63
N SER A 109 -15.39 5.85 -0.22
CA SER A 109 -15.98 5.58 1.08
C SER A 109 -14.89 5.20 2.07
N LEU A 110 -15.05 5.59 3.34
CA LEU A 110 -14.13 5.16 4.40
C LEU A 110 -13.97 3.64 4.47
N ALA A 111 -15.02 2.88 4.11
CA ALA A 111 -14.97 1.42 4.10
C ALA A 111 -14.07 0.88 2.97
N ALA A 112 -14.11 1.50 1.79
CA ALA A 112 -13.24 1.12 0.68
C ALA A 112 -11.76 1.36 1.01
N SER A 113 -11.44 2.45 1.72
CA SER A 113 -10.07 2.76 2.15
C SER A 113 -9.51 1.79 3.20
N VAL A 114 -10.34 0.94 3.83
CA VAL A 114 -9.91 -0.12 4.77
C VAL A 114 -9.65 -1.45 4.06
N LEU A 115 -10.19 -1.64 2.85
CA LEU A 115 -10.00 -2.89 2.12
C LEU A 115 -8.51 -3.10 1.83
N PRO A 116 -8.03 -4.35 1.94
CA PRO A 116 -6.61 -4.63 1.76
C PRO A 116 -6.20 -4.44 0.30
N ASP A 117 -5.01 -3.86 0.09
CA ASP A 117 -4.36 -3.86 -1.21
C ASP A 117 -3.50 -5.14 -1.37
N PRO A 118 -3.64 -5.89 -2.48
CA PRO A 118 -2.73 -6.99 -2.79
C PRO A 118 -1.25 -6.58 -2.92
N ALA A 119 -0.88 -5.30 -2.96
CA ALA A 119 0.48 -4.84 -3.20
C ALA A 119 1.54 -5.34 -2.19
N LEU A 120 1.16 -5.67 -0.95
CA LEU A 120 2.08 -6.29 0.02
C LEU A 120 2.34 -7.77 -0.28
N LEU A 121 1.36 -8.46 -0.86
CA LEU A 121 1.35 -9.91 -1.04
C LEU A 121 2.58 -10.43 -1.80
N PRO A 122 3.03 -9.81 -2.91
CA PRO A 122 4.25 -10.26 -3.58
C PRO A 122 5.51 -10.15 -2.70
N LEU A 123 5.62 -9.09 -1.89
CA LEU A 123 6.74 -8.91 -0.96
C LEU A 123 6.69 -9.94 0.17
N ALA A 124 5.49 -10.28 0.65
CA ALA A 124 5.28 -11.35 1.61
C ALA A 124 5.75 -12.69 1.04
N PHE A 125 5.36 -13.06 -0.20
CA PHE A 125 5.83 -14.30 -0.84
C PHE A 125 7.35 -14.36 -0.99
N SER A 126 8.00 -13.30 -1.49
CA SER A 126 9.47 -13.30 -1.62
C SER A 126 10.20 -13.31 -0.27
N SER A 127 9.51 -13.00 0.84
CA SER A 127 10.08 -13.09 2.19
C SER A 127 9.86 -14.43 2.90
N ILE A 128 8.96 -15.31 2.42
CA ILE A 128 8.69 -16.62 3.04
C ILE A 128 9.95 -17.48 3.16
N ALA A 129 10.80 -17.48 2.12
CA ALA A 129 12.04 -18.26 2.11
C ALA A 129 13.05 -17.83 3.20
N TYR A 130 12.89 -16.63 3.76
CA TYR A 130 13.74 -16.06 4.82
C TYR A 130 13.15 -16.26 6.22
N GLY A 131 12.00 -16.93 6.31
CA GLY A 131 11.31 -17.26 7.55
C GLY A 131 10.24 -16.24 7.97
N PRO A 132 9.35 -16.66 8.89
CA PRO A 132 8.17 -15.88 9.28
C PRO A 132 8.52 -14.53 9.92
N GLY A 133 9.67 -14.44 10.61
CA GLY A 133 10.11 -13.20 11.26
C GLY A 133 10.27 -12.03 10.28
N LEU A 134 10.76 -12.28 9.06
CA LEU A 134 10.89 -11.23 8.05
C LEU A 134 9.53 -10.78 7.51
N VAL A 135 8.60 -11.72 7.28
CA VAL A 135 7.23 -11.43 6.83
C VAL A 135 6.52 -10.53 7.85
N TRP A 136 6.66 -10.81 9.14
CA TRP A 136 6.10 -9.98 10.21
C TRP A 136 6.78 -8.62 10.33
N ALA A 137 8.11 -8.55 10.24
CA ALA A 137 8.83 -7.28 10.27
C ALA A 137 8.43 -6.38 9.08
N LEU A 138 8.29 -6.96 7.89
CA LEU A 138 7.85 -6.28 6.67
C LEU A 138 6.40 -5.79 6.80
N SER A 139 5.51 -6.63 7.36
CA SER A 139 4.11 -6.30 7.65
C SER A 139 3.97 -5.13 8.64
N ALA A 140 4.78 -5.14 9.71
CA ALA A 140 4.82 -4.06 10.69
C ALA A 140 5.35 -2.75 10.08
N ALA A 141 6.43 -2.83 9.30
CA ALA A 141 7.01 -1.68 8.62
C ALA A 141 6.04 -1.07 7.60
N TYR A 142 5.37 -1.90 6.79
CA TYR A 142 4.34 -1.47 5.84
C TYR A 142 3.19 -0.74 6.56
N THR A 143 2.64 -1.35 7.61
CA THR A 143 1.53 -0.75 8.38
C THR A 143 1.91 0.57 9.02
N ALA A 144 3.08 0.63 9.67
CA ALA A 144 3.56 1.84 10.34
C ALA A 144 3.83 2.98 9.33
N ALA A 145 4.50 2.67 8.21
CA ALA A 145 4.79 3.63 7.16
C ALA A 145 3.51 4.16 6.50
N GLY A 146 2.56 3.27 6.19
CA GLY A 146 1.27 3.65 5.62
C GLY A 146 0.45 4.54 6.56
N ALA A 147 0.33 4.17 7.84
CA ALA A 147 -0.38 4.97 8.84
C ALA A 147 0.27 6.35 9.05
N ALA A 148 1.61 6.42 9.10
CA ALA A 148 2.35 7.67 9.21
C ALA A 148 2.17 8.56 7.98
N SER A 149 2.25 7.97 6.78
CA SER A 149 2.06 8.68 5.51
C SER A 149 0.66 9.29 5.41
N LEU A 150 -0.38 8.50 5.69
CA LEU A 150 -1.76 8.96 5.66
C LEU A 150 -2.00 10.08 6.69
N ALA A 151 -1.49 9.92 7.91
CA ALA A 151 -1.59 10.94 8.95
C ALA A 151 -0.89 12.25 8.56
N LEU A 152 0.27 12.16 7.93
CA LEU A 152 0.99 13.31 7.42
C LEU A 152 0.16 14.03 6.35
N VAL A 153 -0.26 13.33 5.30
CA VAL A 153 -0.98 13.94 4.16
C VAL A 153 -2.30 14.55 4.60
N ALA A 154 -3.10 13.83 5.39
CA ALA A 154 -4.37 14.35 5.91
C ALA A 154 -4.16 15.56 6.83
N SER A 155 -3.09 15.60 7.62
CA SER A 155 -2.76 16.76 8.46
C SER A 155 -2.33 17.97 7.62
N LEU A 156 -1.58 17.76 6.54
CA LEU A 156 -1.20 18.81 5.60
C LEU A 156 -2.43 19.37 4.87
N ALA A 157 -3.33 18.48 4.43
CA ALA A 157 -4.60 18.85 3.81
C ALA A 157 -5.47 19.69 4.78
N HIS A 158 -5.56 19.28 6.04
CA HIS A 158 -6.29 20.01 7.07
C HIS A 158 -5.73 21.42 7.31
N ARG A 159 -4.41 21.61 7.19
CA ARG A 159 -3.74 22.92 7.32
C ARG A 159 -3.87 23.80 6.07
N GLY A 160 -4.57 23.36 5.03
CA GLY A 160 -4.75 24.14 3.81
C GLY A 160 -3.56 24.10 2.85
N LEU A 161 -2.61 23.17 3.02
CA LEU A 161 -1.50 22.95 2.07
C LEU A 161 -1.96 22.17 0.82
N THR A 162 -3.14 22.54 0.30
CA THR A 162 -3.81 21.85 -0.79
C THR A 162 -3.16 22.10 -2.14
N GLY A 163 -2.35 23.16 -2.30
CA GLY A 163 -1.68 23.47 -3.57
C GLY A 163 -0.57 22.48 -3.97
N ALA A 164 0.09 21.85 -3.00
CA ALA A 164 1.04 20.76 -3.27
C ALA A 164 0.30 19.44 -3.50
N LEU A 165 -0.75 19.18 -2.70
CA LEU A 165 -1.54 17.96 -2.77
C LEU A 165 -2.42 17.89 -4.03
N SER A 166 -2.88 19.02 -4.56
CA SER A 166 -3.69 19.09 -5.77
C SER A 166 -2.91 18.69 -7.03
N ARG A 167 -1.58 18.65 -6.96
CA ARG A 167 -0.71 18.13 -8.03
C ARG A 167 -0.61 16.60 -8.01
N LEU A 168 -1.02 15.95 -6.92
CA LEU A 168 -1.04 14.50 -6.80
C LEU A 168 -2.31 13.96 -7.44
N SER A 169 -2.28 13.77 -8.76
CA SER A 169 -3.35 13.03 -9.43
C SER A 169 -3.26 11.54 -9.05
N PRO A 170 -4.38 10.84 -8.80
CA PRO A 170 -4.42 9.40 -8.54
C PRO A 170 -3.62 8.62 -9.58
N ARG A 171 -3.80 8.96 -10.87
CA ARG A 171 -3.06 8.35 -11.98
C ARG A 171 -1.54 8.43 -11.87
N ALA A 172 -1.01 9.56 -11.42
CA ALA A 172 0.43 9.74 -11.27
C ALA A 172 0.97 8.89 -10.12
N VAL A 173 0.21 8.77 -9.03
CA VAL A 173 0.56 7.92 -7.89
C VAL A 173 0.49 6.44 -8.30
N ASP A 174 -0.59 6.02 -8.96
CA ASP A 174 -0.76 4.64 -9.46
C ASP A 174 0.34 4.25 -10.45
N ALA A 175 0.71 5.14 -11.37
CA ALA A 175 1.81 4.91 -12.31
C ALA A 175 3.16 4.78 -11.59
N ALA A 176 3.39 5.59 -10.54
CA ALA A 176 4.61 5.50 -9.73
C ALA A 176 4.66 4.19 -8.92
N ILE A 177 3.53 3.76 -8.35
CA ILE A 177 3.39 2.45 -7.68
C ILE A 177 3.68 1.33 -8.67
N ALA A 178 3.03 1.34 -9.84
CA ALA A 178 3.24 0.33 -10.87
C ALA A 178 4.72 0.27 -11.32
N ALA A 179 5.36 1.41 -11.57
CA ALA A 179 6.77 1.46 -11.93
C ALA A 179 7.66 0.85 -10.84
N MET A 180 7.37 1.15 -9.57
CA MET A 180 8.11 0.60 -8.43
C MET A 180 7.86 -0.90 -8.25
N LEU A 181 6.64 -1.40 -8.47
CA LEU A 181 6.32 -2.83 -8.44
C LEU A 181 7.07 -3.58 -9.56
N LEU A 182 7.12 -3.02 -10.77
CA LEU A 182 7.89 -3.58 -11.88
C LEU A 182 9.40 -3.58 -11.60
N ALA A 183 9.94 -2.47 -11.05
CA ALA A 183 11.34 -2.40 -10.62
C ALA A 183 11.65 -3.44 -9.54
N THR A 184 10.70 -3.65 -8.61
CA THR A 184 10.80 -4.69 -7.59
C THR A 184 10.80 -6.09 -8.20
N ALA A 185 9.98 -6.34 -9.24
CA ALA A 185 9.96 -7.63 -9.93
C ALA A 185 11.30 -7.93 -10.59
N VAL A 186 11.91 -6.93 -11.24
CA VAL A 186 13.27 -7.04 -11.79
C VAL A 186 14.28 -7.33 -10.70
N TYR A 187 14.21 -6.63 -9.56
CA TYR A 187 15.09 -6.89 -8.43
C TYR A 187 14.94 -8.33 -7.90
N VAL A 188 13.72 -8.81 -7.70
CA VAL A 188 13.46 -10.19 -7.24
C VAL A 188 13.98 -11.21 -8.25
N TYR A 189 13.84 -10.95 -9.55
CA TYR A 189 14.36 -11.83 -10.60
C TYR A 189 15.89 -11.90 -10.63
N VAL A 190 16.57 -10.76 -10.44
CA VAL A 190 18.04 -10.69 -10.50
C VAL A 190 18.70 -11.14 -9.20
N ALA A 191 18.04 -10.91 -8.06
CA ALA A 191 18.54 -11.25 -6.73
C ALA A 191 18.03 -12.60 -6.19
N GLY A 192 17.18 -13.29 -6.96
CA GLY A 192 16.66 -14.65 -6.74
C GLY A 192 17.62 -15.70 -7.24
#